data_AF-A0A7Y7NLF0-F1
#
_entry.id   AF-A0A7Y7NLF0-F1
#
_cell.length_a   1.000
_cell.length_b   1.000
_cell.length_c   1.000
_cell.angle_alpha   90.00
_cell.angle_beta   90.00
_cell.angle_gamma   90.00
#
_symmetry.space_group_name_H-M   'P 1'
#
loop_
_entity.id
_entity.type
_entity.pdbx_description
1 polymer ?
#
loop_
_entity_poly.entity_id
_entity_poly.type
_entity_poly.pdbx_seq_one_letter_code
_entity_poly.pdbx_strand_id
1 'polypeptide(L)'
;MFNRQVTVSTGLTALFLVATVGSASCSGLTSMVEQMRSGKVKLAEVNAEKENLTAQNERDLKEYTAYSESFGQLAAKKQSMVDNFKKDIAARIGSANAMVEAWNARCDANRVGELPEPAFKSCQAEKARLEPTVTAIVSAVDRDTESFEKNQLAPMEDIFKRQKTAMDGLDTRIKGRFEKWLKVKELSDEMTARLANLRSALVEACSTATTIESIKHCNAIGWDGARMDLPPLQ
;
A
#
# COMPACT_ATOMS: atom_id res chain seq x y z
N MET A 1 -10.18 4.85 27.23
CA MET A 1 -9.97 6.30 27.46
C MET A 1 -8.55 6.64 27.04
N PHE A 2 -8.34 7.16 25.84
CA PHE A 2 -7.02 7.63 25.41
C PHE A 2 -7.13 9.06 24.90
N ASN A 3 -6.43 9.92 25.63
CA ASN A 3 -6.37 11.36 25.49
C ASN A 3 -5.59 11.69 24.21
N ARG A 4 -6.27 12.24 23.19
CA ARG A 4 -5.63 12.78 21.98
C ARG A 4 -5.35 14.27 22.23
N GLN A 5 -4.08 14.64 22.36
CA GLN A 5 -3.63 15.98 22.00
C GLN A 5 -2.73 15.86 20.78
N VAL A 6 -3.30 16.16 19.61
CA VAL A 6 -2.54 16.51 18.41
C VAL A 6 -2.64 18.01 18.28
N THR A 7 -1.60 18.70 18.73
CA THR A 7 -1.40 20.13 18.50
C THR A 7 -1.08 20.32 17.01
N VAL A 8 -2.10 20.65 16.20
CA VAL A 8 -1.90 21.12 14.84
C VAL A 8 -1.61 22.61 14.90
N SER A 9 -0.35 22.95 14.66
CA SER A 9 0.15 24.32 14.56
C SER A 9 -0.61 25.09 13.49
N THR A 10 -1.07 26.26 13.92
CA THR A 10 -1.58 27.41 13.18
C THR A 10 -0.84 27.71 11.89
N GLY A 11 -1.61 28.09 10.86
CA GLY A 11 -1.14 29.04 9.84
C GLY A 11 -1.56 28.72 8.42
N LEU A 12 -2.78 29.09 8.02
CA LEU A 12 -3.02 29.97 6.86
C LEU A 12 -4.52 30.28 6.75
N THR A 13 -5.01 31.17 7.61
CA THR A 13 -6.31 31.83 7.39
C THR A 13 -6.03 33.10 6.59
N ALA A 14 -5.97 32.98 5.26
CA ALA A 14 -5.98 34.15 4.38
C ALA A 14 -7.42 34.40 3.95
N LEU A 15 -8.17 35.08 4.82
CA LEU A 15 -9.46 35.67 4.50
C LEU A 15 -9.19 36.76 3.44
N PHE A 16 -9.45 36.49 2.17
CA PHE A 16 -9.33 37.50 1.12
C PHE A 16 -10.71 38.07 0.78
N LEU A 17 -10.82 39.38 1.02
CA LEU A 17 -12.00 40.21 0.84
C LEU A 17 -12.72 39.96 -0.50
N VAL A 18 -14.04 39.85 -0.41
CA VAL A 18 -14.96 40.04 -1.53
C VAL A 18 -14.89 41.51 -1.94
N ALA A 19 -14.38 41.80 -3.14
CA ALA A 19 -14.46 43.13 -3.73
C ALA A 19 -15.83 43.30 -4.40
N THR A 20 -16.61 44.25 -3.91
CA THR A 20 -17.83 44.74 -4.53
C THR A 20 -17.52 45.38 -5.88
N VAL A 21 -18.35 45.09 -6.88
CA VAL A 21 -18.24 45.59 -8.26
C VAL A 21 -18.60 47.09 -8.28
N GLY A 22 -17.64 47.94 -7.93
CA GLY A 22 -17.68 49.38 -8.14
C GLY A 22 -16.77 49.76 -9.30
N SER A 23 -17.25 50.65 -10.18
CA SER A 23 -16.53 51.37 -11.25
C SER A 23 -15.03 51.04 -11.35
N ALA A 24 -14.64 50.28 -12.39
CA ALA A 24 -13.27 49.84 -12.61
C ALA A 24 -12.33 51.04 -12.85
N SER A 25 -11.73 51.56 -11.78
CA SER A 25 -10.59 52.45 -11.85
C SER A 25 -9.37 51.70 -12.43
N CYS A 26 -8.41 52.42 -13.02
CA CYS A 26 -7.13 51.83 -13.46
C CYS A 26 -6.43 51.00 -12.36
N SER A 27 -6.63 51.36 -11.08
CA SER A 27 -6.13 50.59 -9.94
C SER A 27 -6.80 49.22 -9.77
N GLY A 28 -8.10 49.09 -10.09
CA GLY A 28 -8.83 47.82 -10.04
C GLY A 28 -8.40 46.85 -11.15
N LEU A 29 -8.21 47.35 -12.37
CA LEU A 29 -7.70 46.54 -13.50
C LEU A 29 -6.29 46.01 -13.23
N THR A 30 -5.39 46.87 -12.74
CA THR A 30 -4.02 46.49 -12.38
C THR A 30 -4.00 45.42 -11.29
N SER A 31 -4.86 45.55 -10.28
CA SER A 31 -5.00 44.55 -9.21
C SER A 31 -5.47 43.20 -9.74
N MET A 32 -6.45 43.16 -10.65
CA MET A 32 -6.92 41.91 -11.25
C MET A 32 -5.85 41.23 -12.11
N VAL A 33 -5.08 41.98 -12.89
CA VAL A 33 -3.95 41.45 -13.68
C VAL A 33 -2.89 40.82 -12.78
N GLU A 34 -2.51 41.51 -11.70
CA GLU A 34 -1.51 40.99 -10.76
C GLU A 34 -2.02 39.75 -10.01
N GLN A 35 -3.30 39.75 -9.61
CA GLN A 35 -3.94 38.57 -9.02
C GLN A 35 -3.96 37.38 -9.98
N MET A 36 -4.21 37.59 -11.28
CA MET A 36 -4.12 36.53 -12.29
C MET A 36 -2.69 36.03 -12.46
N ARG A 37 -1.70 36.92 -12.50
CA ARG A 37 -0.28 36.55 -12.66
C ARG A 37 0.18 35.71 -11.48
N SER A 38 -0.05 36.20 -10.26
CA SER A 38 0.26 35.49 -9.02
C SER A 38 -0.49 34.15 -8.92
N GLY A 39 -1.78 34.15 -9.27
CA GLY A 39 -2.60 32.93 -9.26
C GLY A 39 -2.11 31.87 -10.25
N LYS A 40 -1.65 32.25 -11.45
CA LYS A 40 -1.07 31.31 -12.43
C LYS A 40 0.21 30.66 -11.91
N VAL A 41 1.09 31.43 -11.26
CA VAL A 41 2.32 30.89 -10.65
C VAL A 41 1.96 29.88 -9.55
N LYS A 42 1.05 30.25 -8.63
CA LYS A 42 0.59 29.35 -7.57
C LYS A 42 -0.08 28.09 -8.12
N LEU A 43 -0.91 28.21 -9.15
CA LEU A 43 -1.53 27.05 -9.79
C LEU A 43 -0.48 26.10 -10.40
N ALA A 44 0.59 26.63 -10.98
CA ALA A 44 1.70 25.82 -11.48
C ALA A 44 2.42 25.09 -10.34
N GLU A 45 2.68 25.75 -9.22
CA GLU A 45 3.28 25.15 -8.02
C GLU A 45 2.41 24.03 -7.44
N VAL A 46 1.09 24.28 -7.31
CA VAL A 46 0.12 23.28 -6.82
C VAL A 46 0.04 22.07 -7.75
N ASN A 47 0.06 22.29 -9.08
CA ASN A 47 0.07 21.19 -10.04
C ASN A 47 1.39 20.40 -10.01
N ALA A 48 2.53 21.06 -9.83
CA ALA A 48 3.82 20.38 -9.65
C ALA A 48 3.83 19.53 -8.36
N GLU A 49 3.24 20.02 -7.27
CA GLU A 49 3.08 19.24 -6.04
C GLU A 49 2.17 18.02 -6.28
N LYS A 50 1.07 18.18 -7.01
CA LYS A 50 0.15 17.09 -7.39
C LYS A 50 0.90 15.99 -8.17
N GLU A 51 1.68 16.37 -9.17
CA GLU A 51 2.48 15.45 -9.98
C GLU A 51 3.55 14.72 -9.16
N ASN A 52 4.22 15.45 -8.27
CA ASN A 52 5.21 14.85 -7.36
C ASN A 52 4.57 13.80 -6.42
N LEU A 53 3.38 14.07 -5.88
CA LEU A 53 2.64 13.12 -5.04
C LEU A 53 2.23 11.88 -5.84
N THR A 54 1.76 12.05 -7.08
CA THR A 54 1.46 10.93 -7.99
C THR A 54 2.70 10.08 -8.22
N ALA A 55 3.82 10.67 -8.62
CA ALA A 55 5.06 9.95 -8.89
C ALA A 55 5.62 9.21 -7.66
N GLN A 56 5.46 9.79 -6.46
CA GLN A 56 5.82 9.11 -5.20
C GLN A 56 4.92 7.89 -4.93
N ASN A 57 3.61 8.02 -5.14
CA ASN A 57 2.68 6.92 -4.95
C ASN A 57 2.90 5.79 -5.96
N GLU A 58 3.23 6.10 -7.21
CA GLU A 58 3.57 5.08 -8.22
C GLU A 58 4.81 4.27 -7.82
N ARG A 59 5.84 4.93 -7.27
CA ARG A 59 7.05 4.25 -6.75
C ARG A 59 6.72 3.30 -5.60
N ASP A 60 5.99 3.80 -4.60
CA ASP A 60 5.62 2.99 -3.44
C ASP A 60 4.66 1.86 -3.83
N LEU A 61 3.76 2.07 -4.79
CA LEU A 61 2.86 1.02 -5.29
C LEU A 61 3.63 -0.09 -6.03
N LYS A 62 4.66 0.27 -6.80
CA LYS A 62 5.55 -0.70 -7.45
C LYS A 62 6.29 -1.54 -6.40
N GLU A 63 6.81 -0.91 -5.35
CA GLU A 63 7.46 -1.62 -4.24
C GLU A 63 6.47 -2.52 -3.49
N TYR A 64 5.26 -2.03 -3.20
CA TYR A 64 4.19 -2.81 -2.58
C TYR A 64 3.85 -4.06 -3.39
N THR A 65 3.72 -3.91 -4.71
CA THR A 65 3.41 -5.02 -5.62
C THR A 65 4.53 -6.06 -5.60
N ALA A 66 5.79 -5.64 -5.62
CA ALA A 66 6.93 -6.54 -5.53
C ALA A 66 6.96 -7.32 -4.21
N TYR A 67 6.65 -6.68 -3.08
CA TYR A 67 6.50 -7.38 -1.80
C TYR A 67 5.33 -8.36 -1.82
N SER A 68 4.17 -7.97 -2.37
CA SER A 68 2.99 -8.83 -2.45
C SER A 68 3.25 -10.09 -3.29
N GLU A 69 3.95 -9.95 -4.42
CA GLU A 69 4.35 -11.08 -5.26
C GLU A 69 5.31 -12.00 -4.52
N SER A 70 6.34 -11.44 -3.87
CA SER A 70 7.29 -12.20 -3.07
C SER A 70 6.62 -12.94 -1.91
N PHE A 71 5.66 -12.30 -1.25
CA PHE A 71 4.86 -12.90 -0.18
C PHE A 71 4.08 -14.11 -0.69
N GLY A 72 3.43 -14.00 -1.85
CA GLY A 72 2.71 -15.10 -2.49
C GLY A 72 3.62 -16.29 -2.83
N GLN A 73 4.80 -16.01 -3.40
CA GLN A 73 5.80 -17.05 -3.70
C GLN A 73 6.32 -17.73 -2.43
N LEU A 74 6.58 -16.95 -1.37
CA LEU A 74 7.02 -17.49 -0.09
C LEU A 74 5.94 -18.38 0.55
N ALA A 75 4.67 -18.03 0.39
CA ALA A 75 3.53 -18.80 0.89
C ALA A 75 3.40 -20.14 0.17
N ALA A 76 3.48 -20.11 -1.16
CA ALA A 76 3.49 -21.34 -1.96
C ALA A 76 4.69 -22.24 -1.59
N LYS A 77 5.88 -21.66 -1.41
CA LYS A 77 7.07 -22.40 -0.98
C LYS A 77 6.89 -23.02 0.41
N LYS A 78 6.38 -22.26 1.39
CA LYS A 78 6.12 -22.74 2.76
C LYS A 78 5.17 -23.94 2.71
N GLN A 79 4.07 -23.80 1.98
CA GLN A 79 3.07 -24.85 1.85
C GLN A 79 3.67 -26.13 1.23
N SER A 80 4.41 -26.00 0.13
CA SER A 80 5.08 -27.13 -0.52
C SER A 80 6.08 -27.84 0.41
N MET A 81 6.88 -27.09 1.17
CA MET A 81 7.81 -27.65 2.14
C MET A 81 7.09 -28.43 3.25
N VAL A 82 6.00 -27.87 3.79
CA VAL A 82 5.18 -28.53 4.82
C VAL A 82 4.55 -29.81 4.27
N ASP A 83 4.01 -29.77 3.05
CA ASP A 83 3.33 -30.93 2.46
C ASP A 83 4.31 -32.07 2.15
N ASN A 84 5.50 -31.75 1.67
CA ASN A 84 6.55 -32.76 1.46
C ASN A 84 7.00 -33.36 2.80
N PHE A 85 7.24 -32.52 3.80
CA PHE A 85 7.63 -32.99 5.13
C PHE A 85 6.58 -33.91 5.77
N LYS A 86 5.29 -33.57 5.63
CA LYS A 86 4.18 -34.41 6.08
C LYS A 86 4.16 -35.77 5.37
N LYS A 87 4.41 -35.82 4.06
CA LYS A 87 4.49 -37.08 3.30
C LYS A 87 5.64 -37.96 3.81
N ASP A 88 6.80 -37.37 4.05
CA ASP A 88 7.98 -38.09 4.53
C ASP A 88 7.75 -38.68 5.93
N ILE A 89 7.15 -37.90 6.84
CA ILE A 89 6.74 -38.39 8.17
C ILE A 89 5.70 -39.51 8.04
N ALA A 90 4.65 -39.30 7.24
CA ALA A 90 3.59 -40.28 7.07
C ALA A 90 4.11 -41.61 6.53
N ALA A 91 5.07 -41.59 5.60
CA ALA A 91 5.70 -42.80 5.08
C ALA A 91 6.49 -43.56 6.16
N ARG A 92 7.23 -42.84 7.03
CA ARG A 92 8.01 -43.44 8.12
C ARG A 92 7.12 -44.03 9.22
N ILE A 93 6.11 -43.27 9.65
CA ILE A 93 5.11 -43.75 10.61
C ILE A 93 4.34 -44.94 10.02
N GLY A 94 3.95 -44.86 8.74
CA GLY A 94 3.30 -45.97 8.03
C GLY A 94 4.15 -47.23 7.99
N SER A 95 5.46 -47.11 7.79
CA SER A 95 6.40 -48.24 7.86
C SER A 95 6.46 -48.87 9.26
N ALA A 96 6.54 -48.04 10.31
CA ALA A 96 6.51 -48.53 11.70
C ALA A 96 5.17 -49.22 12.03
N ASN A 97 4.05 -48.62 11.63
CA ASN A 97 2.72 -49.23 11.80
C ASN A 97 2.62 -50.55 11.06
N ALA A 98 3.09 -50.65 9.82
CA ALA A 98 3.09 -51.89 9.05
C ALA A 98 3.93 -52.99 9.72
N MET A 99 5.08 -52.65 10.34
CA MET A 99 5.87 -53.61 11.12
C MET A 99 5.10 -54.11 12.34
N VAL A 100 4.44 -53.22 13.07
CA VAL A 100 3.64 -53.55 14.26
C VAL A 100 2.41 -54.37 13.88
N GLU A 101 1.70 -53.99 12.81
CA GLU A 101 0.54 -54.72 12.28
C GLU A 101 0.93 -56.12 11.81
N ALA A 102 2.04 -56.26 11.09
CA ALA A 102 2.54 -57.57 10.66
C ALA A 102 2.90 -58.45 11.86
N TRP A 103 3.51 -57.87 12.90
CA TRP A 103 3.77 -58.59 14.15
C TRP A 103 2.48 -58.97 14.87
N ASN A 104 1.54 -58.04 15.06
CA ASN A 104 0.24 -58.29 15.67
C ASN A 104 -0.52 -59.39 14.92
N ALA A 105 -0.54 -59.38 13.59
CA ALA A 105 -1.23 -60.41 12.80
C ALA A 105 -0.64 -61.81 13.00
N ARG A 106 0.66 -61.92 13.25
CA ARG A 106 1.37 -63.19 13.47
C ARG A 106 1.36 -63.64 14.93
N CYS A 107 1.36 -62.68 15.85
CA CYS A 107 1.66 -62.87 17.27
C CYS A 107 0.56 -62.30 18.18
N ASP A 108 -0.67 -62.14 17.67
CA ASP A 108 -1.76 -61.42 18.36
C ASP A 108 -1.97 -61.87 19.81
N ALA A 109 -2.05 -60.90 20.71
CA ALA A 109 -2.09 -61.07 22.16
C ALA A 109 -3.28 -61.91 22.65
N ASN A 110 -4.36 -62.00 21.86
CA ASN A 110 -5.52 -62.86 22.17
C ASN A 110 -5.26 -64.36 21.95
N ARG A 111 -4.13 -64.75 21.34
CA ARG A 111 -3.70 -66.15 21.14
C ARG A 111 -2.37 -66.47 21.78
N VAL A 112 -1.65 -65.50 22.33
CA VAL A 112 -0.29 -65.68 22.87
C VAL A 112 -0.25 -66.62 24.08
N GLY A 113 -1.37 -66.83 24.78
CA GLY A 113 -1.55 -67.90 25.78
C GLY A 113 -1.93 -69.27 25.22
N GLU A 114 -2.28 -69.36 23.93
CA GLU A 114 -2.67 -70.57 23.19
C GLU A 114 -1.59 -71.03 22.19
N LEU A 115 -0.55 -70.22 21.98
CA LEU A 115 0.57 -70.56 21.10
C LEU A 115 1.44 -71.64 21.74
N PRO A 116 1.83 -72.69 20.99
CA PRO A 116 2.84 -73.64 21.43
C PRO A 116 4.14 -72.91 21.83
N GLU A 117 4.83 -73.40 22.85
CA GLU A 117 6.01 -72.75 23.44
C GLU A 117 7.08 -72.27 22.41
N PRO A 118 7.39 -73.01 21.32
CA PRO A 118 8.31 -72.53 20.29
C PRO A 118 7.80 -71.27 19.54
N ALA A 119 6.50 -71.22 19.23
CA ALA A 119 5.89 -70.08 18.55
C ALA A 119 5.82 -68.85 19.46
N PHE A 120 5.51 -69.05 20.74
CA PHE A 120 5.54 -68.00 21.76
C PHE A 120 6.94 -67.37 21.93
N LYS A 121 7.98 -68.20 22.06
CA LYS A 121 9.37 -67.72 22.15
C LYS A 121 9.80 -66.96 20.89
N SER A 122 9.40 -67.41 19.70
CA SER A 122 9.64 -66.70 18.44
C SER A 122 8.97 -65.32 18.42
N CYS A 123 7.71 -65.23 18.85
CA CYS A 123 6.99 -63.96 18.93
C CYS A 123 7.61 -62.97 19.92
N GLN A 124 8.08 -63.44 21.08
CA GLN A 124 8.81 -62.58 22.03
C GLN A 124 10.14 -62.07 21.46
N ALA A 125 10.92 -62.95 20.82
CA ALA A 125 12.19 -62.56 20.20
C ALA A 125 11.98 -61.53 19.07
N GLU A 126 10.93 -61.71 18.26
CA GLU A 126 10.58 -60.75 17.21
C GLU A 126 10.12 -59.40 17.78
N LYS A 127 9.32 -59.41 18.85
CA LYS A 127 8.93 -58.18 19.57
C LYS A 127 10.15 -57.42 20.08
N ALA A 128 11.06 -58.11 20.76
CA ALA A 128 12.29 -57.51 21.29
C ALA A 128 13.20 -56.92 20.18
N ARG A 129 13.11 -57.46 18.95
CA ARG A 129 13.80 -56.93 17.77
C ARG A 129 13.10 -55.71 17.16
N LEU A 130 11.77 -55.71 17.11
CA LEU A 130 10.97 -54.65 16.49
C LEU A 130 10.85 -53.40 17.36
N GLU A 131 10.68 -53.56 18.67
CA GLU A 131 10.50 -52.47 19.63
C GLU A 131 11.57 -51.37 19.56
N PRO A 132 12.89 -51.66 19.54
CA PRO A 132 13.91 -50.62 19.38
C PRO A 132 13.84 -49.94 18.01
N THR A 133 13.45 -50.67 16.95
CA THR A 133 13.34 -50.13 15.59
C THR A 133 12.17 -49.13 15.50
N VAL A 134 11.00 -49.51 16.02
CA VAL A 134 9.81 -48.64 16.06
C VAL A 134 10.09 -47.41 16.92
N THR A 135 10.68 -47.59 18.09
CA THR A 135 11.07 -46.48 18.98
C THR A 135 12.04 -45.52 18.28
N ALA A 136 13.05 -46.05 17.60
CA ALA A 136 14.01 -45.23 16.86
C ALA A 136 13.35 -44.43 15.74
N ILE A 137 12.36 -45.01 15.03
CA ILE A 137 11.60 -44.30 13.99
C ILE A 137 10.80 -43.15 14.60
N VAL A 138 10.03 -43.41 15.67
CA VAL A 138 9.20 -42.41 16.34
C VAL A 138 10.07 -41.27 16.89
N SER A 139 11.11 -41.59 17.66
CA SER A 139 12.00 -40.57 18.20
C SER A 139 12.74 -39.77 17.12
N ALA A 140 13.02 -40.38 15.97
CA ALA A 140 13.60 -39.66 14.84
C ALA A 140 12.58 -38.72 14.19
N VAL A 141 11.32 -39.13 14.06
CA VAL A 141 10.23 -38.27 13.55
C VAL A 141 10.04 -37.04 14.46
N ASP A 142 10.05 -37.23 15.78
CA ASP A 142 9.92 -36.12 16.73
C ASP A 142 11.05 -35.10 16.57
N ARG A 143 12.31 -35.57 16.56
CA ARG A 143 13.48 -34.70 16.34
C ARG A 143 13.44 -33.97 15.01
N ASP A 144 13.04 -34.67 13.94
CA ASP A 144 12.96 -34.06 12.62
C ASP A 144 11.86 -33.02 12.56
N THR A 145 10.75 -33.21 13.28
CA THR A 145 9.65 -32.24 13.40
C THR A 145 10.12 -30.97 14.09
N GLU A 146 10.75 -31.10 15.26
CA GLU A 146 11.34 -29.96 15.99
C GLU A 146 12.39 -29.23 15.13
N SER A 147 13.24 -29.98 14.43
CA SER A 147 14.26 -29.42 13.55
C SER A 147 13.64 -28.69 12.35
N PHE A 148 12.59 -29.25 11.74
CA PHE A 148 11.90 -28.62 10.62
C PHE A 148 11.22 -27.32 11.05
N GLU A 149 10.51 -27.31 12.17
CA GLU A 149 9.90 -26.09 12.72
C GLU A 149 10.93 -25.00 12.98
N LYS A 150 12.01 -25.34 13.69
CA LYS A 150 13.04 -24.38 14.10
C LYS A 150 13.89 -23.87 12.94
N ASN A 151 14.31 -24.76 12.04
CA ASN A 151 15.34 -24.43 11.04
C ASN A 151 14.75 -24.06 9.69
N GLN A 152 13.51 -24.49 9.39
CA GLN A 152 12.87 -24.23 8.10
C GLN A 152 11.71 -23.24 8.24
N LEU A 153 10.76 -23.49 9.18
CA LEU A 153 9.55 -22.68 9.27
C LEU A 153 9.78 -21.33 9.96
N ALA A 154 10.42 -21.32 11.13
CA ALA A 154 10.62 -20.08 11.90
C ALA A 154 11.36 -18.98 11.11
N PRO A 155 12.45 -19.27 10.37
CA PRO A 155 13.10 -18.24 9.54
C PRO A 155 12.20 -17.69 8.42
N MET A 156 11.32 -18.53 7.85
CA MET A 156 10.36 -18.07 6.85
C MET A 156 9.30 -17.16 7.46
N GLU A 157 8.84 -17.46 8.67
CA GLU A 157 7.88 -16.62 9.41
C GLU A 157 8.45 -15.24 9.73
N ASP A 158 9.73 -15.17 10.08
CA ASP A 158 10.43 -13.89 10.25
C ASP A 158 10.48 -13.07 8.96
N ILE A 159 10.73 -13.72 7.81
CA ILE A 159 10.69 -13.06 6.50
C ILE A 159 9.28 -12.55 6.21
N PHE A 160 8.24 -13.38 6.42
CA PHE A 160 6.85 -12.98 6.26
C PHE A 160 6.50 -11.76 7.11
N LYS A 161 6.90 -11.75 8.37
CA LYS A 161 6.63 -10.65 9.29
C LYS A 161 7.29 -9.35 8.84
N ARG A 162 8.54 -9.41 8.38
CA ARG A 162 9.26 -8.25 7.84
C ARG A 162 8.60 -7.71 6.57
N GLN A 163 8.27 -8.58 5.61
CA GLN A 163 7.59 -8.18 4.38
C GLN A 163 6.22 -7.58 4.66
N LYS A 164 5.43 -8.20 5.55
CA LYS A 164 4.13 -7.67 5.97
C LYS A 164 4.27 -6.28 6.60
N THR A 165 5.23 -6.10 7.49
CA THR A 165 5.49 -4.78 8.12
C THR A 165 5.86 -3.73 7.06
N ALA A 166 6.68 -4.10 6.07
CA ALA A 166 7.05 -3.20 4.98
C ALA A 166 5.85 -2.82 4.12
N MET A 167 5.00 -3.79 3.76
CA MET A 167 3.75 -3.56 3.01
C MET A 167 2.77 -2.67 3.77
N ASP A 168 2.56 -2.92 5.07
CA ASP A 168 1.67 -2.13 5.92
C ASP A 168 2.20 -0.67 6.03
N GLY A 169 3.52 -0.49 6.09
CA GLY A 169 4.17 0.82 6.05
C GLY A 169 4.01 1.55 4.71
N LEU A 170 4.13 0.83 3.58
CA LEU A 170 3.88 1.36 2.23
C LEU A 170 2.42 1.78 2.06
N ASP A 171 1.47 0.93 2.46
CA ASP A 171 0.03 1.21 2.41
C ASP A 171 -0.31 2.49 3.18
N THR A 172 0.24 2.65 4.39
CA THR A 172 0.07 3.86 5.20
C THR A 172 0.59 5.10 4.48
N ARG A 173 1.79 5.04 3.87
CA ARG A 173 2.35 6.17 3.11
C ARG A 173 1.54 6.52 1.88
N ILE A 174 1.10 5.51 1.13
CA ILE A 174 0.28 5.68 -0.08
C ILE A 174 -1.04 6.37 0.29
N LYS A 175 -1.75 5.86 1.31
CA LYS A 175 -3.01 6.45 1.80
C LYS A 175 -2.83 7.90 2.25
N GLY A 176 -1.81 8.17 3.08
CA GLY A 176 -1.52 9.52 3.55
C GLY A 176 -1.20 10.50 2.42
N ARG A 177 -0.43 10.08 1.41
CA ARG A 177 -0.16 10.91 0.23
C ARG A 177 -1.38 11.06 -0.68
N PHE A 178 -2.25 10.05 -0.77
CA PHE A 178 -3.50 10.15 -1.53
C PHE A 178 -4.47 11.17 -0.89
N GLU A 179 -4.60 11.17 0.44
CA GLU A 179 -5.37 12.20 1.14
C GLU A 179 -4.81 13.61 0.91
N LYS A 180 -3.48 13.75 0.92
CA LYS A 180 -2.83 15.03 0.60
C LYS A 180 -3.08 15.41 -0.86
N TRP A 181 -2.99 14.47 -1.79
CA TRP A 181 -3.24 14.67 -3.21
C TRP A 181 -4.67 15.16 -3.47
N LEU A 182 -5.67 14.62 -2.77
CA LEU A 182 -7.06 15.09 -2.87
C LEU A 182 -7.19 16.57 -2.48
N LYS A 183 -6.56 16.99 -1.39
CA LYS A 183 -6.56 18.40 -0.96
C LYS A 183 -5.86 19.31 -1.97
N VAL A 184 -4.72 18.87 -2.52
CA VAL A 184 -3.98 19.61 -3.56
C VAL A 184 -4.80 19.71 -4.84
N LYS A 185 -5.53 18.65 -5.21
CA LYS A 185 -6.46 18.66 -6.34
C LYS A 185 -7.58 19.67 -6.14
N GLU A 186 -8.26 19.64 -4.99
CA GLU A 186 -9.31 20.61 -4.66
C GLU A 186 -8.81 22.05 -4.75
N LEU A 187 -7.61 22.32 -4.22
CA LEU A 187 -6.98 23.64 -4.31
C LEU A 187 -6.67 24.03 -5.77
N SER A 188 -6.20 23.09 -6.59
CA SER A 188 -5.95 23.33 -8.03
C SER A 188 -7.24 23.67 -8.77
N ASP A 189 -8.32 22.95 -8.48
CA ASP A 189 -9.64 23.19 -9.07
C ASP A 189 -10.20 24.57 -8.66
N GLU A 190 -10.09 24.93 -7.37
CA GLU A 190 -10.50 26.24 -6.85
C GLU A 190 -9.71 27.38 -7.50
N MET A 191 -8.37 27.26 -7.58
CA MET A 191 -7.53 28.26 -8.24
C MET A 191 -7.84 28.41 -9.72
N THR A 192 -8.11 27.30 -10.40
CA THR A 192 -8.51 27.31 -11.82
C THR A 192 -9.83 28.06 -12.01
N ALA A 193 -10.83 27.78 -11.18
CA ALA A 193 -12.11 28.48 -11.21
C ALA A 193 -11.94 29.99 -10.89
N ARG A 194 -11.13 30.34 -9.89
CA ARG A 194 -10.86 31.73 -9.54
C ARG A 194 -10.15 32.49 -10.67
N LEU A 195 -9.17 31.87 -11.32
CA LEU A 195 -8.50 32.46 -12.48
C LEU A 195 -9.45 32.66 -13.66
N ALA A 196 -10.37 31.73 -13.90
CA ALA A 196 -11.40 31.87 -14.94
C ALA A 196 -12.36 33.03 -14.62
N ASN A 197 -12.76 33.19 -13.36
CA ASN A 197 -13.61 34.29 -12.91
C ASN A 197 -12.89 35.64 -13.04
N LEU A 198 -11.64 35.74 -12.60
CA LEU A 198 -10.82 36.96 -12.75
C LEU A 198 -10.63 37.33 -14.23
N ARG A 199 -10.38 36.33 -15.08
CA ARG A 199 -10.27 36.53 -16.52
C ARG A 199 -11.57 37.10 -17.09
N SER A 200 -12.71 36.52 -16.72
CA SER A 200 -14.03 36.95 -17.21
C SER A 200 -14.37 38.36 -16.74
N ALA A 201 -14.17 38.67 -15.46
CA ALA A 201 -14.39 40.01 -14.90
C ALA A 201 -13.51 41.07 -15.57
N LEU A 202 -12.25 40.75 -15.86
CA LEU A 202 -11.34 41.67 -16.51
C LEU A 202 -11.66 41.85 -18.01
N VAL A 203 -12.16 40.82 -18.71
CA VAL A 203 -12.72 40.94 -20.08
C VAL A 203 -13.96 41.84 -20.08
N GLU A 204 -14.88 41.63 -19.15
CA GLU A 204 -16.09 42.46 -19.00
C GLU A 204 -15.73 43.92 -18.74
N ALA A 205 -14.88 44.18 -17.75
CA ALA A 205 -14.43 45.53 -17.40
C ALA A 205 -13.78 46.25 -18.59
N CYS A 206 -12.98 45.54 -19.39
CA CYS A 206 -12.38 46.08 -20.60
C CYS A 206 -13.37 46.29 -21.75
N SER A 207 -14.40 45.46 -21.88
CA SER A 207 -15.45 45.64 -22.89
C SER A 207 -16.34 46.86 -22.62
N THR A 208 -16.50 47.22 -21.34
CA THR A 208 -17.31 48.36 -20.87
C THR A 208 -16.46 49.62 -20.58
N ALA A 209 -15.16 49.60 -20.88
CA ALA A 209 -14.25 50.71 -20.61
C ALA A 209 -14.60 51.94 -21.47
N THR A 210 -14.89 53.07 -20.82
CA THR A 210 -15.28 54.33 -21.49
C THR A 210 -14.26 55.45 -21.32
N THR A 211 -13.28 55.31 -20.42
CA THR A 211 -12.25 56.33 -20.21
C THR A 211 -11.00 56.05 -21.02
N ILE A 212 -10.33 57.11 -21.50
CA ILE A 212 -9.07 57.02 -22.25
C ILE A 212 -8.04 56.15 -21.53
N GLU A 213 -7.87 56.35 -20.23
CA GLU A 213 -6.88 55.63 -19.44
C GLU A 213 -7.22 54.14 -19.30
N SER A 214 -8.50 53.80 -19.06
CA SER A 214 -8.93 52.40 -18.95
C SER A 214 -8.83 51.67 -20.29
N ILE A 215 -9.18 52.32 -21.40
CA ILE A 215 -9.00 51.80 -22.77
C ILE A 215 -7.51 51.56 -23.05
N LYS A 216 -6.65 52.52 -22.75
CA LYS A 216 -5.20 52.39 -22.95
C LYS A 216 -4.62 51.25 -22.11
N HIS A 217 -5.10 51.07 -20.87
CA HIS A 217 -4.70 49.97 -20.01
C HIS A 217 -5.18 48.61 -20.55
N CYS A 218 -6.45 48.52 -20.97
CA CYS A 218 -7.00 47.30 -21.56
C CYS A 218 -6.31 46.88 -22.86
N ASN A 219 -5.88 47.83 -23.69
CA ASN A 219 -5.08 47.58 -24.89
C ASN A 219 -3.64 47.14 -24.56
N ALA A 220 -3.10 47.54 -23.40
CA ALA A 220 -1.77 47.14 -22.96
C ALA A 220 -1.73 45.71 -22.40
N ILE A 221 -2.88 45.14 -22.00
CA ILE A 221 -2.97 43.75 -21.58
C ILE A 221 -3.15 42.90 -22.85
N GLY A 222 -2.19 42.03 -23.15
CA GLY A 222 -2.21 41.20 -24.38
C GLY A 222 -3.01 39.91 -24.21
N TRP A 223 -4.16 39.82 -24.88
CA TRP A 223 -5.11 38.68 -24.83
C TRP A 223 -6.26 38.87 -25.84
N ASP A 224 -6.79 37.75 -26.35
CA ASP A 224 -7.88 37.71 -27.32
C ASP A 224 -9.14 38.41 -26.80
N GLY A 225 -9.51 39.53 -27.41
CA GLY A 225 -10.74 40.28 -27.12
C GLY A 225 -10.57 41.77 -26.82
N ALA A 226 -9.36 42.29 -26.63
CA ALA A 226 -9.13 43.73 -26.59
C ALA A 226 -9.47 44.35 -27.96
N ARG A 227 -10.26 45.45 -27.99
CA ARG A 227 -10.61 46.14 -29.24
C ARG A 227 -9.33 46.68 -29.88
N MET A 228 -8.81 45.98 -30.89
CA MET A 228 -7.62 46.40 -31.63
C MET A 228 -7.85 47.66 -32.48
N ASP A 229 -9.11 48.04 -32.72
CA ASP A 229 -9.48 49.13 -33.65
C ASP A 229 -10.27 50.26 -32.96
N LEU A 230 -9.70 50.91 -31.94
CA LEU A 230 -10.23 52.20 -31.48
C LEU A 230 -9.43 53.35 -32.10
N PRO A 231 -10.10 54.40 -32.64
CA PRO A 231 -9.45 55.49 -33.34
C PRO A 231 -8.42 56.20 -32.45
N PRO A 232 -7.35 56.76 -33.04
CA PRO A 232 -6.35 57.51 -32.28
C PRO A 232 -7.03 58.66 -31.53
N LEU A 233 -6.70 58.78 -30.25
CA LEU A 233 -7.19 59.85 -29.40
C LEU A 233 -6.65 61.19 -29.91
N GLN A 234 -7.57 62.06 -30.31
CA GLN A 234 -7.31 63.48 -30.60
C GLN A 234 -7.12 64.26 -29.30
#